data_AF-A0A0Q6AK89-F1
#
_entry.id   AF-A0A0Q6AK89-F1
#
_cell.length_a   1.000
_cell.length_b   1.000
_cell.length_c   1.000
_cell.angle_alpha   90.00
_cell.angle_beta   90.00
_cell.angle_gamma   90.00
#
_symmetry.space_group_name_H-M   'P 1'
#
loop_
_entity.id
_entity.type
_entity.pdbx_description
1 polymer ?
#
loop_
_entity_poly.entity_id
_entity_poly.type
_entity_poly.pdbx_seq_one_letter_code
_entity_poly.pdbx_strand_id
1 'polypeptide(L)'
;MKKKRVLNPNYVLIFFILFIILFVSINYIGYQFFQLDEYTYEKLVKTFNIFCFIPGTFIFLGISIYNFSISKSDNNKRHRIVSLIPLCIVLLFYFYVIIMLLYVFIRDIGKM
;
A
#
# COMPACT_ATOMS: atom_id res chain seq x y z
N MET A 1 17.77 11.62 -21.18
CA MET A 1 16.52 12.37 -20.87
C MET A 1 15.22 11.53 -20.82
N LYS A 2 15.24 10.24 -20.43
CA LYS A 2 14.01 9.38 -20.37
C LYS A 2 13.40 9.16 -18.97
N LYS A 3 14.13 9.44 -17.87
CA LYS A 3 13.66 9.21 -16.49
C LYS A 3 12.46 10.07 -16.07
N LYS A 4 12.18 11.21 -16.73
CA LYS A 4 11.08 12.12 -16.37
C LYS A 4 9.68 11.54 -16.62
N ARG A 5 9.51 10.55 -17.51
CA ARG A 5 8.16 10.01 -17.82
C ARG A 5 7.69 8.96 -16.81
N VAL A 6 8.57 8.06 -16.35
CA VAL A 6 8.20 6.93 -15.47
C VAL A 6 7.80 7.39 -14.06
N LEU A 7 8.39 8.49 -13.59
CA LEU A 7 8.09 9.08 -12.28
C LEU A 7 6.98 10.15 -12.34
N ASN A 8 6.24 10.26 -13.45
CA ASN A 8 5.12 11.20 -13.48
C ASN A 8 4.07 10.77 -12.43
N PRO A 9 3.62 11.68 -11.54
CA PRO A 9 2.66 11.39 -10.48
C PRO A 9 1.40 10.66 -10.95
N ASN A 10 0.91 10.97 -12.16
CA ASN A 10 -0.28 10.32 -12.71
C ASN A 10 -0.04 8.82 -12.99
N TYR A 11 1.12 8.46 -13.54
CA TYR A 11 1.44 7.04 -13.76
C TYR A 11 1.68 6.32 -12.45
N VAL A 12 2.34 6.97 -11.49
CA VAL A 12 2.54 6.40 -10.14
C VAL A 12 1.19 6.13 -9.47
N LEU A 13 0.21 7.04 -9.60
CA LEU A 13 -1.14 6.82 -9.10
C LEU A 13 -1.82 5.63 -9.79
N ILE A 14 -1.71 5.50 -11.11
CA ILE A 14 -2.29 4.36 -11.85
C ILE A 14 -1.67 3.03 -11.36
N PHE A 15 -0.34 2.97 -11.24
CA PHE A 15 0.34 1.77 -10.73
C PHE A 15 -0.05 1.47 -9.28
N PHE A 16 -0.23 2.49 -8.46
CA PHE A 16 -0.70 2.34 -7.08
C PHE A 16 -2.12 1.76 -7.04
N ILE A 17 -3.03 2.24 -7.88
CA ILE A 17 -4.39 1.70 -7.97
C ILE A 17 -4.37 0.22 -8.39
N LEU A 18 -3.58 -0.14 -9.41
CA LEU A 18 -3.43 -1.53 -9.84
C LEU A 18 -2.87 -2.41 -8.72
N PHE A 19 -1.91 -1.89 -7.96
CA PHE A 19 -1.33 -2.57 -6.81
C PHE A 19 -2.37 -2.83 -5.69
N ILE A 20 -3.24 -1.85 -5.40
CA ILE A 20 -4.33 -2.01 -4.43
C ILE A 20 -5.37 -3.01 -4.93
N ILE A 21 -5.74 -2.98 -6.21
CA ILE A 21 -6.67 -3.95 -6.81
C ILE A 21 -6.11 -5.36 -6.69
N LEU A 22 -4.82 -5.55 -6.97
CA LEU A 22 -4.15 -6.84 -6.81
C LEU A 22 -4.18 -7.32 -5.35
N PHE A 23 -3.89 -6.42 -4.41
CA PHE A 23 -3.98 -6.72 -2.98
C PHE A 23 -5.38 -7.18 -2.58
N VAL A 24 -6.43 -6.44 -2.98
CA VAL A 24 -7.82 -6.79 -2.67
C VAL A 24 -8.20 -8.13 -3.29
N SER A 25 -7.78 -8.35 -4.54
CA SER A 25 -8.04 -9.58 -5.28
C SER A 25 -7.44 -10.80 -4.57
N ILE A 26 -6.20 -10.70 -4.11
CA ILE A 26 -5.53 -11.83 -3.43
C ILE A 26 -6.06 -12.05 -2.02
N ASN A 27 -6.35 -10.97 -1.27
CA ASN A 27 -6.70 -11.08 0.15
C ASN A 27 -8.18 -11.43 0.39
N TYR A 28 -9.09 -10.86 -0.39
CA TYR A 28 -10.54 -10.95 -0.11
C TYR A 28 -11.31 -11.79 -1.13
N ILE A 29 -10.87 -11.75 -2.39
CA ILE A 29 -11.59 -12.39 -3.49
C ILE A 29 -10.97 -13.76 -3.81
N GLY A 30 -9.66 -13.90 -3.64
CA GLY A 30 -8.86 -15.04 -4.11
C GLY A 30 -9.36 -16.39 -3.61
N TYR A 31 -9.84 -16.47 -2.38
CA TYR A 31 -10.38 -17.70 -1.80
C TYR A 31 -11.49 -18.33 -2.66
N GLN A 32 -12.36 -17.49 -3.24
CA GLN A 32 -13.47 -17.95 -4.08
C GLN A 32 -13.02 -18.48 -5.44
N PHE A 33 -11.86 -18.04 -5.93
CA PHE A 33 -11.37 -18.36 -7.28
C PHE A 33 -10.36 -19.49 -7.29
N PHE A 34 -9.47 -19.54 -6.30
CA PHE A 34 -8.37 -20.51 -6.32
C PHE A 34 -8.77 -21.91 -5.84
N GLN A 35 -9.95 -22.08 -5.20
CA GLN A 35 -10.44 -23.35 -4.66
C GLN A 35 -9.39 -24.12 -3.83
N LEU A 36 -8.47 -23.38 -3.19
CA LEU A 36 -7.44 -23.95 -2.34
C LEU A 36 -8.05 -24.35 -0.99
N ASP A 37 -7.40 -25.30 -0.31
CA ASP A 37 -7.68 -25.52 1.10
C ASP A 37 -7.35 -24.27 1.92
N GLU A 38 -8.07 -24.08 3.02
CA GLU A 38 -8.00 -22.89 3.87
C GLU A 38 -6.58 -22.61 4.37
N TYR A 39 -5.85 -23.66 4.75
CA TYR A 39 -4.48 -23.56 5.25
C TYR A 39 -3.51 -23.06 4.18
N THR A 40 -3.56 -23.64 2.97
CA THR A 40 -2.72 -23.23 1.85
C THR A 40 -3.03 -21.80 1.41
N TYR A 41 -4.31 -21.43 1.37
CA TYR A 41 -4.72 -20.06 1.04
C TYR A 41 -4.22 -19.05 2.08
N GLU A 42 -4.38 -19.33 3.37
CA GLU A 42 -3.91 -18.44 4.44
C GLU A 42 -2.40 -18.23 4.36
N LYS A 43 -1.64 -19.31 4.10
CA LYS A 43 -0.18 -19.25 3.91
C LYS A 43 0.19 -18.40 2.68
N LEU A 44 -0.52 -18.54 1.57
CA LEU A 44 -0.31 -17.75 0.36
C LEU A 44 -0.56 -16.26 0.62
N VAL A 45 -1.69 -15.92 1.25
CA VAL A 45 -2.04 -14.54 1.59
C VAL A 45 -1.01 -13.91 2.52
N LYS A 46 -0.60 -14.61 3.58
CA LYS A 46 0.46 -14.13 4.49
C LYS A 46 1.77 -13.89 3.75
N THR A 47 2.17 -14.83 2.90
CA THR A 47 3.40 -14.73 2.09
C THR A 47 3.33 -13.53 1.15
N PHE A 48 2.24 -13.36 0.41
CA PHE A 48 2.04 -12.22 -0.47
C PHE A 48 2.10 -10.89 0.30
N ASN A 49 1.45 -10.82 1.47
CA ASN A 49 1.44 -9.59 2.26
C ASN A 49 2.84 -9.22 2.77
N ILE A 50 3.61 -10.20 3.24
CA ILE A 50 4.96 -9.97 3.78
C ILE A 50 5.97 -9.63 2.67
N PHE A 51 5.97 -10.38 1.57
CA PHE A 51 7.01 -10.26 0.54
C PHE A 51 6.67 -9.29 -0.58
N CYS A 52 5.39 -9.05 -0.86
CA CYS A 52 4.96 -8.18 -1.95
C CYS A 52 4.30 -6.91 -1.43
N PHE A 53 3.28 -7.04 -0.57
CA PHE A 53 2.47 -5.89 -0.18
C PHE A 53 3.24 -4.89 0.68
N ILE A 54 3.85 -5.35 1.78
CA ILE A 54 4.59 -4.46 2.69
C ILE A 54 5.75 -3.76 1.95
N PRO A 55 6.67 -4.47 1.26
CA PRO A 55 7.74 -3.80 0.51
C PRO A 55 7.20 -2.87 -0.59
N GLY A 56 6.15 -3.28 -1.29
CA GLY A 56 5.50 -2.46 -2.31
C GLY A 56 4.97 -1.14 -1.75
N THR A 57 4.30 -1.16 -0.61
CA THR A 57 3.81 0.08 0.04
C THR A 57 4.95 1.01 0.44
N PHE A 58 6.09 0.48 0.93
CA PHE A 58 7.27 1.30 1.23
C PHE A 58 7.85 1.95 -0.02
N ILE A 59 7.92 1.23 -1.15
CA ILE A 59 8.37 1.78 -2.43
C ILE A 59 7.44 2.91 -2.88
N PHE A 60 6.11 2.68 -2.86
CA PHE A 60 5.13 3.70 -3.24
C PHE A 60 5.15 4.92 -2.31
N LEU A 61 5.42 4.73 -1.02
CA LEU A 61 5.62 5.82 -0.06
C LEU A 61 6.81 6.69 -0.48
N GLY A 62 7.98 6.08 -0.71
CA GLY A 62 9.19 6.79 -1.12
C GLY A 62 9.04 7.54 -2.44
N ILE A 63 8.45 6.90 -3.46
CA ILE A 63 8.19 7.53 -4.76
C ILE A 63 7.22 8.70 -4.62
N SER A 64 6.17 8.55 -3.82
CA SER A 64 5.17 9.60 -3.62
C SER A 64 5.75 10.81 -2.87
N ILE A 65 6.60 10.60 -1.86
CA ILE A 65 7.33 11.68 -1.17
C ILE A 65 8.25 12.43 -2.14
N TYR A 66 8.99 11.69 -2.97
CA TYR A 66 9.87 12.27 -3.97
C TYR A 66 9.09 13.13 -4.98
N ASN A 67 7.99 12.58 -5.52
CA ASN A 67 7.12 13.28 -6.46
C ASN A 67 6.44 14.50 -5.86
N PHE A 68 6.02 14.42 -4.59
CA PHE A 68 5.47 15.56 -3.88
C PHE A 68 6.51 16.68 -3.72
N SER A 69 7.74 16.32 -3.37
CA SER A 69 8.85 17.27 -3.17
C SER A 69 9.19 18.00 -4.45
N ILE A 70 9.27 17.29 -5.58
CA ILE A 70 9.47 17.90 -6.90
C ILE A 70 8.29 18.80 -7.29
N SER A 71 7.06 18.31 -7.14
CA SER A 71 5.86 19.07 -7.50
C SER A 71 5.66 20.32 -6.63
N LYS A 72 6.22 20.33 -5.42
CA LYS A 72 6.31 21.51 -4.56
C LYS A 72 7.32 22.51 -5.12
N SER A 73 8.51 22.05 -5.49
CA SER A 73 9.55 22.88 -6.13
C SER A 73 9.09 23.52 -7.44
N ASP A 74 8.41 22.75 -8.30
CA ASP A 74 7.92 23.21 -9.61
C ASP A 74 6.60 24.00 -9.55
N ASN A 75 6.10 24.27 -8.33
CA ASN A 75 4.83 24.94 -8.05
C ASN A 75 3.58 24.35 -8.75
N ASN A 76 3.65 23.08 -9.17
CA ASN A 76 2.58 22.38 -9.87
C ASN A 76 1.56 21.81 -8.86
N LYS A 77 0.48 22.56 -8.62
CA LYS A 77 -0.59 22.19 -7.67
C LYS A 77 -1.23 20.84 -7.99
N ARG A 78 -1.50 20.55 -9.27
CA ARG A 78 -2.19 19.31 -9.69
C ARG A 78 -1.36 18.07 -9.34
N HIS A 79 -0.09 18.07 -9.73
CA HIS A 79 0.82 16.95 -9.46
C HIS A 79 1.07 16.73 -7.96
N ARG A 80 1.04 17.82 -7.19
CA ARG A 80 1.15 17.78 -5.72
C ARG A 80 -0.03 17.04 -5.09
N ILE A 81 -1.27 17.33 -5.52
CA ILE A 81 -2.48 16.63 -5.06
C ILE A 81 -2.44 15.16 -5.45
N VAL A 82 -2.07 14.85 -6.70
CA VAL A 82 -1.99 13.46 -7.18
C VAL A 82 -0.98 12.64 -6.37
N SER A 83 0.16 13.22 -6.02
CA SER A 83 1.20 12.56 -5.21
C SER A 83 0.78 12.37 -3.74
N LEU A 84 -0.14 13.19 -3.23
CA LEU A 84 -0.67 13.08 -1.87
C LEU A 84 -1.60 11.88 -1.70
N ILE A 85 -2.32 11.46 -2.75
CA ILE A 85 -3.32 10.39 -2.64
C ILE A 85 -2.68 9.06 -2.17
N PRO A 86 -1.64 8.52 -2.84
CA PRO A 86 -1.00 7.29 -2.36
C PRO A 86 -0.36 7.46 -0.98
N LEU A 87 0.20 8.65 -0.70
CA LEU A 87 0.79 8.98 0.60
C LEU A 87 -0.22 8.84 1.73
N CYS A 88 -1.39 9.49 1.61
CA CYS A 88 -2.43 9.46 2.62
C CYS A 88 -2.95 8.03 2.83
N ILE A 89 -3.18 7.28 1.75
CA ILE A 89 -3.71 5.91 1.84
C ILE A 89 -2.71 4.98 2.55
N VAL A 90 -1.43 5.04 2.19
CA VAL A 90 -0.39 4.22 2.84
C VAL A 90 -0.26 4.59 4.31
N LEU A 91 -0.30 5.89 4.65
CA LEU A 91 -0.16 6.36 6.02
C LEU A 91 -1.36 5.94 6.89
N LEU A 92 -2.58 6.00 6.35
CA LEU A 92 -3.79 5.49 7.00
C LEU A 92 -3.71 3.97 7.22
N PHE A 93 -3.18 3.22 6.25
CA PHE A 93 -2.98 1.78 6.40
C PHE A 93 -2.03 1.45 7.56
N TYR A 94 -0.86 2.09 7.61
CA TYR A 94 0.09 1.87 8.71
C TYR A 94 -0.48 2.29 10.06
N PHE A 95 -1.23 3.39 10.10
CA PHE A 95 -1.90 3.82 11.32
C PHE A 95 -2.93 2.79 11.81
N TYR A 96 -3.72 2.22 10.89
CA TYR A 96 -4.65 1.13 11.21
C TYR A 96 -3.93 -0.10 11.78
N VAL A 97 -2.81 -0.53 11.16
CA VAL A 97 -2.02 -1.66 11.65
C VAL A 97 -1.50 -1.40 13.07
N ILE A 98 -1.00 -0.20 13.35
CA ILE A 98 -0.52 0.19 14.69
C ILE A 98 -1.68 0.12 15.71
N ILE A 99 -2.85 0.67 15.38
CA ILE A 99 -4.03 0.60 16.27
C ILE A 99 -4.41 -0.86 16.55
N MET A 100 -4.45 -1.71 15.53
CA MET A 100 -4.79 -3.13 15.69
C MET A 100 -3.78 -3.85 16.59
N LEU A 101 -2.48 -3.61 16.41
CA LEU A 101 -1.44 -4.18 17.26
C LEU A 101 -1.56 -3.71 18.71
N LEU A 102 -1.80 -2.41 18.93
CA LEU A 102 -2.04 -1.85 20.26
C LEU A 102 -3.28 -2.46 20.92
N TYR A 103 -4.37 -2.61 20.17
CA TYR A 103 -5.59 -3.24 20.66
C TYR A 103 -5.36 -4.69 21.11
N VAL A 104 -4.67 -5.49 20.27
CA VAL A 104 -4.32 -6.88 20.61
C VAL A 104 -3.44 -6.92 21.85
N PHE A 105 -2.42 -6.07 21.94
CA PHE A 105 -1.52 -6.00 23.08
C PHE A 105 -2.25 -5.65 24.39
N ILE A 106 -3.12 -4.63 24.37
CA ILE A 106 -3.91 -4.23 25.56
C ILE A 106 -4.87 -5.35 25.97
N ARG A 107 -5.55 -5.98 25.01
CA ARG A 107 -6.49 -7.07 25.28
C ARG A 107 -5.78 -8.28 25.91
N ASP A 108 -4.59 -8.61 25.43
CA ASP A 108 -3.86 -9.79 25.90
C ASP A 108 -3.22 -9.53 27.28
N ILE A 109 -2.80 -8.29 27.58
CA ILE A 109 -2.40 -7.88 28.95
C ILE A 109 -3.59 -7.87 29.90
N GLY A 110 -4.76 -7.37 29.48
CA GLY A 110 -5.97 -7.34 30.32
C GLY A 110 -6.60 -8.70 30.59
N LYS A 111 -6.10 -9.77 29.97
CA LYS A 111 -6.51 -11.16 30.19
C LYS A 111 -5.51 -11.97 31.04
N MET A 112 -4.34 -11.40 31.35
CA MET A 112 -3.42 -11.90 32.38
C MET A 112 -3.84 -11.40 33.75
#